data_AF-A0A9J6DYB7-F1
#
_entry.id   AF-A0A9J6DYB7-F1
#
_cell.length_a   1.000
_cell.length_b   1.000
_cell.length_c   1.000
_cell.angle_alpha   90.00
_cell.angle_beta   90.00
_cell.angle_gamma   90.00
#
_symmetry.space_group_name_H-M   'P 1'
#
loop_
_entity.id
_entity.type
_entity.pdbx_description
1 polymer ?
#
loop_
_entity_poly.entity_id
_entity_poly.type
_entity_poly.pdbx_seq_one_letter_code
_entity_poly.pdbx_strand_id
1 'polypeptide(L)'
;MFEPKWPYPHPVSTIRVLGVELDASGSANAWVRSARRKSANTLHLIRRISQKTGGACSRMARILVRSILQPRLVYQAQFQRLTLRDWDLLETANRDSMRAITCLPRMTPITTLQAEAQLNTIDEIVHQRRVARYLKSQAVPAAAALAHYYGSTLPQPDAPVAEVPPWLKAQASDNRPLTRLRQSTRQAAQEGIVTTTENSLAVYVDAATDNCVLHTSLVCPAQPEIQHICSYVTEAPFPSVLAELTAIRDGLTVMISKMDSLSHDKLLVYTDSTQAVRELRKVTSSIDIASDIHRLIHSCACPVRVLWTRRSAPAQVEADAACHPATVQHPLLLRLSPKDSLLVHKETLRRSTRALIPPRGSDLPGGLTRREEVALRRIRVGAALTPAIRATWTSGAQPPPTTCPFCVAPATEATLDHLLGTCPGLHQARTRHLRGLHHHPGRPPDLTRWTHGPLHRQLLAFIQETKLFLFI
;
A
#
# COMPACT_ATOMS: atom_id res chain seq x y z
N MET A 1 61.75 -19.97 3.74
CA MET A 1 61.09 -18.68 4.02
C MET A 1 60.10 -18.45 2.89
N PHE A 2 58.86 -18.91 3.03
CA PHE A 2 57.80 -18.71 2.04
C PHE A 2 57.10 -17.41 2.38
N GLU A 3 57.38 -16.34 1.64
CA GLU A 3 56.53 -15.15 1.68
C GLU A 3 55.17 -15.51 1.06
N PRO A 4 54.06 -15.40 1.82
CA PRO A 4 52.75 -15.52 1.21
C PRO A 4 52.53 -14.27 0.35
N LYS A 5 52.70 -14.41 -0.96
CA LYS A 5 52.18 -13.46 -1.96
C LYS A 5 50.65 -13.47 -1.91
N TRP A 6 50.08 -12.79 -0.92
CA TRP A 6 48.70 -12.33 -1.03
C TRP A 6 48.66 -11.38 -2.23
N PRO A 7 47.87 -11.65 -3.28
CA PRO A 7 47.73 -10.69 -4.36
C PRO A 7 47.12 -9.43 -3.74
N TYR A 8 47.89 -8.35 -3.66
CA TYR A 8 47.34 -7.04 -3.36
C TYR A 8 46.21 -6.80 -4.35
N PRO A 9 44.95 -6.67 -3.91
CA PRO A 9 43.88 -6.39 -4.83
C PRO A 9 44.21 -5.05 -5.51
N HIS A 10 44.33 -5.07 -6.83
CA HIS A 10 44.42 -3.84 -7.62
C HIS A 10 43.31 -2.88 -7.14
N PRO A 11 43.59 -1.57 -7.04
CA PRO A 11 42.60 -0.62 -6.56
C PRO A 11 41.35 -0.70 -7.44
N VAL A 12 40.29 -1.31 -6.90
CA VAL A 12 39.03 -1.46 -7.61
C VAL A 12 38.27 -0.16 -7.45
N SER A 13 37.94 0.50 -8.56
CA SER A 13 37.20 1.77 -8.54
C SER A 13 35.79 1.64 -7.95
N THR A 14 35.22 0.43 -7.95
CA THR A 14 33.89 0.15 -7.39
C THR A 14 33.84 -1.19 -6.65
N ILE A 15 33.26 -1.19 -5.46
CA ILE A 15 33.00 -2.41 -4.67
C ILE A 15 31.49 -2.61 -4.49
N ARG A 16 31.04 -3.85 -4.30
CA ARG A 16 29.63 -4.14 -3.98
C ARG A 16 29.53 -4.87 -2.65
N VAL A 17 28.83 -4.27 -1.69
CA VAL A 17 28.60 -4.83 -0.35
C VAL A 17 27.10 -4.93 -0.11
N LEU A 18 26.60 -6.14 0.16
CA LEU A 18 25.16 -6.41 0.38
C LEU A 18 24.24 -5.85 -0.73
N GLY A 19 24.74 -5.78 -1.96
CA GLY A 19 24.01 -5.22 -3.11
C GLY A 19 24.12 -3.70 -3.29
N VAL A 20 24.79 -2.99 -2.39
CA VAL A 20 25.13 -1.57 -2.52
C VAL A 20 26.43 -1.43 -3.29
N GLU A 21 26.40 -0.73 -4.42
CA GLU A 21 27.58 -0.35 -5.21
C GLU A 21 28.21 0.92 -4.61
N LEU A 22 29.46 0.84 -4.19
CA LEU A 22 30.24 1.95 -3.63
C LEU A 22 31.39 2.27 -4.59
N ASP A 23 31.56 3.55 -4.90
CA ASP A 23 32.65 4.06 -5.73
C ASP A 23 33.79 4.54 -4.81
N ALA A 24 35.04 4.31 -5.21
CA ALA A 24 36.23 4.76 -4.49
C ALA A 24 36.24 6.29 -4.30
N SER A 25 35.65 7.04 -5.24
CA SER A 25 35.49 8.50 -5.15
C SER A 25 34.36 8.95 -4.20
N GLY A 26 33.56 8.00 -3.69
CA GLY A 26 32.32 8.30 -2.96
C GLY A 26 31.19 8.84 -3.85
N SER A 27 31.39 8.90 -5.17
CA SER A 27 30.41 9.37 -6.13
C SER A 27 29.30 8.35 -6.37
N ALA A 28 28.05 8.83 -6.46
CA ALA A 28 26.91 8.00 -6.82
C ALA A 28 26.78 7.78 -8.34
N ASN A 29 27.59 8.44 -9.17
CA ASN A 29 27.44 8.51 -10.63
C ASN A 29 27.40 7.13 -11.32
N ALA A 30 28.27 6.20 -10.90
CA ALA A 30 28.31 4.84 -11.45
C ALA A 30 26.99 4.11 -11.18
N TRP A 31 26.50 4.19 -9.94
CA TRP A 31 25.25 3.60 -9.54
C TRP A 31 24.04 4.24 -10.23
N VAL A 32 23.94 5.58 -10.28
CA VAL A 32 22.81 6.26 -10.91
C VAL A 32 22.64 5.85 -12.37
N ARG A 33 23.76 5.73 -13.12
CA ARG A 33 23.74 5.22 -14.51
C ARG A 33 23.22 3.78 -14.58
N SER A 34 23.74 2.89 -13.72
CA SER A 34 23.31 1.49 -13.59
C SER A 34 21.82 1.38 -13.23
N ALA A 35 21.36 2.17 -12.26
CA ALA A 35 20.00 2.24 -11.77
C ALA A 35 19.03 2.68 -12.87
N ARG A 36 19.37 3.74 -13.63
CA ARG A 36 18.56 4.19 -14.77
C ARG A 36 18.42 3.12 -15.85
N ARG A 37 19.50 2.44 -16.20
CA ARG A 37 19.47 1.34 -17.19
C ARG A 37 18.57 0.19 -16.73
N LYS A 38 18.71 -0.23 -15.47
CA LYS A 38 17.87 -1.28 -14.86
C LYS A 38 16.41 -0.86 -14.76
N SER A 39 16.14 0.41 -14.43
CA SER A 39 14.79 0.98 -14.42
C SER A 39 14.17 0.99 -15.81
N ALA A 40 14.91 1.40 -16.84
CA ALA A 40 14.43 1.37 -18.23
C ALA A 40 14.05 -0.06 -18.68
N ASN A 41 14.88 -1.07 -18.36
CA ASN A 41 14.60 -2.47 -18.66
C ASN A 41 13.36 -2.98 -17.91
N THR A 42 13.26 -2.69 -16.61
CA THR A 42 12.10 -3.07 -15.78
C THR A 42 10.83 -2.43 -16.33
N LEU A 43 10.92 -1.16 -16.70
CA LEU A 43 9.80 -0.39 -17.24
C LEU A 43 9.37 -0.87 -18.62
N HIS A 44 10.31 -1.31 -19.46
CA HIS A 44 10.01 -1.96 -20.73
C HIS A 44 9.17 -3.23 -20.52
N LEU A 45 9.51 -4.06 -19.54
CA LEU A 45 8.71 -5.24 -19.18
C LEU A 45 7.31 -4.86 -18.70
N ILE A 46 7.21 -3.85 -17.83
CA ILE A 46 5.91 -3.34 -17.36
C ILE A 46 5.06 -2.86 -18.54
N ARG A 47 5.64 -2.09 -19.47
CA ARG A 47 4.95 -1.62 -20.68
C ARG A 47 4.48 -2.76 -21.59
N ARG A 48 5.24 -3.86 -21.68
CA ARG A 48 4.80 -5.07 -22.40
C ARG A 48 3.56 -5.71 -21.77
N ILE A 49 3.46 -5.70 -20.44
CA ILE A 49 2.34 -6.27 -19.69
C ILE A 49 1.12 -5.33 -19.66
N SER A 50 1.34 -4.02 -19.57
CA SER A 50 0.32 -2.98 -19.49
C SER A 50 0.41 -2.00 -20.68
N GLN A 51 0.04 -2.47 -21.86
CA GLN A 51 0.08 -1.66 -23.08
C GLN A 51 -1.00 -0.56 -23.08
N LYS A 52 -0.96 0.36 -24.05
CA LYS A 52 -2.02 1.40 -24.20
C LYS A 52 -3.37 0.77 -24.58
N THR A 53 -3.35 -0.25 -25.43
CA THR A 53 -4.54 -0.82 -26.07
C THR A 53 -5.07 -2.07 -25.39
N GLY A 54 -4.33 -2.65 -24.44
CA GLY A 54 -4.71 -3.90 -23.77
C GLY A 54 -3.73 -4.32 -22.67
N GLY A 55 -4.00 -5.46 -22.05
CA GLY A 55 -3.20 -6.02 -20.96
C GLY A 55 -3.62 -5.53 -19.58
N ALA A 56 -2.67 -5.54 -18.64
CA ALA A 56 -2.93 -5.23 -17.25
C ALA A 56 -3.37 -3.75 -17.06
N CYS A 57 -4.36 -3.53 -16.19
CA CYS A 57 -4.92 -2.20 -15.92
C CYS A 57 -3.94 -1.27 -15.19
N SER A 58 -4.28 0.03 -15.14
CA SER A 58 -3.47 1.05 -14.45
C SER A 58 -3.14 0.67 -13.01
N ARG A 59 -4.10 0.04 -12.32
CA ARG A 59 -3.92 -0.44 -10.94
C ARG A 59 -2.80 -1.47 -10.83
N MET A 60 -2.76 -2.45 -11.74
CA MET A 60 -1.74 -3.49 -11.73
C MET A 60 -0.36 -2.92 -12.09
N ALA A 61 -0.29 -2.06 -13.11
CA ALA A 61 0.95 -1.36 -13.47
C ALA A 61 1.52 -0.56 -12.28
N ARG A 62 0.65 0.14 -11.54
CA ARG A 62 1.04 0.87 -10.32
C ARG A 62 1.60 -0.05 -9.24
N ILE A 63 0.97 -1.21 -9.02
CA ILE A 63 1.46 -2.21 -8.07
C ILE A 63 2.86 -2.70 -8.49
N LEU A 64 3.07 -3.03 -9.77
CA LEU A 64 4.38 -3.47 -10.26
C LEU A 64 5.47 -2.41 -10.05
N VAL A 65 5.17 -1.14 -10.35
CA VAL A 65 6.12 -0.04 -10.12
C VAL A 65 6.45 0.12 -8.63
N ARG A 66 5.44 0.14 -7.75
CA ARG A 66 5.61 0.28 -6.29
C ARG A 66 6.32 -0.91 -5.65
N SER A 67 6.14 -2.12 -6.19
CA SER A 67 6.70 -3.35 -5.62
C SER A 67 8.06 -3.73 -6.18
N ILE A 68 8.41 -3.30 -7.40
CA ILE A 68 9.64 -3.74 -8.10
C ILE A 68 10.58 -2.56 -8.36
N LEU A 69 10.10 -1.50 -9.01
CA LEU A 69 10.96 -0.43 -9.50
C LEU A 69 11.37 0.53 -8.37
N GLN A 70 10.39 1.12 -7.65
CA GLN A 70 10.69 2.07 -6.58
C GLN A 70 11.54 1.48 -5.47
N PRO A 71 11.30 0.24 -4.96
CA PRO A 71 12.12 -0.33 -3.89
C PRO A 71 13.59 -0.50 -4.28
N ARG A 72 13.87 -0.84 -5.55
CA ARG A 72 15.25 -0.99 -6.07
C ARG A 72 16.00 0.34 -6.11
N LEU A 73 15.34 1.42 -6.55
CA LEU A 73 15.92 2.76 -6.55
C LEU A 73 16.18 3.26 -5.13
N VAL A 74 15.14 3.18 -4.29
CA VAL A 74 15.15 3.71 -2.92
C VAL A 74 16.14 2.96 -2.02
N TYR A 75 16.31 1.64 -2.22
CA TYR A 75 17.19 0.81 -1.39
C TYR A 75 18.64 1.31 -1.36
N GLN A 76 19.17 1.76 -2.49
CA GLN A 76 20.56 2.24 -2.55
C GLN A 76 20.66 3.76 -2.44
N ALA A 77 19.67 4.52 -2.93
CA ALA A 77 19.64 5.98 -2.80
C ALA A 77 19.83 6.47 -1.35
N GLN A 78 19.30 5.74 -0.38
CA GLN A 78 19.42 6.07 1.05
C GLN A 78 20.85 6.02 1.61
N PHE A 79 21.81 5.37 0.92
CA PHE A 79 23.19 5.20 1.36
C PHE A 79 24.19 6.01 0.53
N GLN A 80 23.74 6.67 -0.53
CA GLN A 80 24.59 7.41 -1.46
C GLN A 80 24.56 8.91 -1.14
N ARG A 81 25.67 9.59 -1.40
CA ARG A 81 25.72 11.06 -1.43
C ARG A 81 25.27 11.53 -2.81
N LEU A 82 23.96 11.74 -2.94
CA LEU A 82 23.33 12.15 -4.20
C LEU A 82 23.33 13.67 -4.34
N THR A 83 23.78 14.14 -5.50
CA THR A 83 23.65 15.55 -5.89
C THR A 83 22.23 15.86 -6.37
N LEU A 84 21.86 17.13 -6.50
CA LEU A 84 20.56 17.53 -7.09
C LEU A 84 20.36 16.93 -8.49
N ARG A 85 21.43 16.89 -9.29
CA ARG A 85 21.41 16.28 -10.62
C ARG A 85 21.10 14.78 -10.57
N ASP A 86 21.66 14.06 -9.58
CA ASP A 86 21.38 12.64 -9.41
C ASP A 86 19.91 12.40 -9.03
N TRP A 87 19.35 13.25 -8.17
CA TRP A 87 17.94 13.22 -7.82
C TRP A 87 17.04 13.44 -9.03
N ASP A 88 17.33 14.45 -9.85
CA ASP A 88 16.57 14.71 -11.09
C ASP A 88 16.61 13.54 -12.06
N LEU A 89 17.76 12.85 -12.15
CA LEU A 89 17.92 11.67 -12.98
C LEU A 89 17.09 10.48 -12.48
N LEU A 90 17.03 10.27 -11.15
CA LEU A 90 16.18 9.25 -10.54
C LEU A 90 14.69 9.60 -10.68
N GLU A 91 14.33 10.86 -10.48
CA GLU A 91 12.95 11.32 -10.61
C GLU A 91 12.48 11.26 -12.06
N THR A 92 13.36 11.47 -13.04
CA THR A 92 13.06 11.23 -14.45
C THR A 92 12.64 9.76 -14.69
N ALA A 93 13.33 8.80 -14.07
CA ALA A 93 12.93 7.38 -14.16
C ALA A 93 11.58 7.11 -13.46
N ASN A 94 11.28 7.81 -12.37
CA ASN A 94 9.99 7.73 -11.69
C ASN A 94 8.86 8.33 -12.55
N ARG A 95 9.08 9.50 -13.16
CA ARG A 95 8.14 10.14 -14.11
C ARG A 95 7.88 9.26 -15.33
N ASP A 96 8.90 8.58 -15.85
CA ASP A 96 8.70 7.60 -16.93
C ASP A 96 7.85 6.41 -16.49
N SER A 97 7.96 6.01 -15.22
CA SER A 97 7.12 5.00 -14.60
C SER A 97 5.68 5.47 -14.43
N MET A 98 5.47 6.71 -13.98
CA MET A 98 4.15 7.36 -13.93
C MET A 98 3.48 7.38 -15.31
N ARG A 99 4.24 7.68 -16.38
CA ARG A 99 3.74 7.65 -17.76
C ARG A 99 3.41 6.24 -18.24
N ALA A 100 4.16 5.22 -17.84
CA ALA A 100 3.79 3.84 -18.17
C ALA A 100 2.50 3.41 -17.46
N ILE A 101 2.28 3.83 -16.21
CA ILE A 101 1.05 3.55 -15.47
C ILE A 101 -0.15 4.24 -16.12
N THR A 102 -0.01 5.53 -16.42
CA THR A 102 -1.12 6.38 -16.85
C THR A 102 -1.36 6.37 -18.36
N CYS A 103 -0.33 6.08 -19.14
CA CYS A 103 -0.23 6.30 -20.59
C CYS A 103 -0.47 7.77 -21.01
N LEU A 104 -0.22 8.72 -20.12
CA LEU A 104 -0.25 10.15 -20.44
C LEU A 104 0.99 10.54 -21.28
N PRO A 105 0.85 11.46 -22.25
CA PRO A 105 1.95 11.91 -23.08
C PRO A 105 2.99 12.73 -22.31
N ARG A 106 4.13 13.02 -22.97
CA ARG A 106 5.23 13.79 -22.36
C ARG A 106 4.88 15.24 -22.03
N MET A 107 3.97 15.84 -22.81
CA MET A 107 3.48 17.21 -22.62
C MET A 107 2.66 17.41 -21.33
N THR A 108 2.18 16.33 -20.70
CA THR A 108 1.35 16.46 -19.51
C THR A 108 2.15 17.08 -18.36
N PRO A 109 1.61 18.10 -17.66
CA PRO A 109 2.25 18.69 -16.48
C PRO A 109 2.61 17.63 -15.44
N ILE A 110 3.77 17.79 -14.80
CA ILE A 110 4.31 16.80 -13.85
C ILE A 110 3.36 16.62 -12.65
N THR A 111 2.77 17.69 -12.14
CA THR A 111 1.81 17.66 -11.03
C THR A 111 0.59 16.82 -11.38
N THR A 112 0.01 17.02 -12.57
CA THR A 112 -1.13 16.24 -13.07
C THR A 112 -0.76 14.78 -13.34
N LEU A 113 0.43 14.54 -13.89
CA LEU A 113 0.96 13.18 -14.08
C LEU A 113 1.10 12.44 -12.75
N GLN A 114 1.58 13.12 -11.71
CA GLN A 114 1.75 12.57 -10.37
C GLN A 114 0.40 12.28 -9.71
N ALA A 115 -0.57 13.21 -9.80
CA ALA A 115 -1.94 13.03 -9.33
C ALA A 115 -2.62 11.81 -9.99
N GLU A 116 -2.44 11.63 -11.30
CA GLU A 116 -3.02 10.51 -12.03
C GLU A 116 -2.29 9.19 -11.76
N ALA A 117 -0.95 9.20 -11.68
CA ALA A 117 -0.19 8.00 -11.38
C ALA A 117 -0.35 7.55 -9.93
N GLN A 118 -0.68 8.48 -9.02
CA GLN A 118 -0.73 8.28 -7.57
C GLN A 118 0.59 7.71 -7.06
N LEU A 119 1.71 8.35 -7.37
CA LEU A 119 3.04 7.97 -6.89
C LEU A 119 3.69 9.16 -6.19
N ASN A 120 4.41 8.88 -5.10
CA ASN A 120 5.33 9.83 -4.47
C ASN A 120 6.58 10.02 -5.34
N THR A 121 7.29 11.13 -5.08
CA THR A 121 8.64 11.32 -5.62
C THR A 121 9.61 10.33 -4.96
N ILE A 122 10.73 10.03 -5.62
CA ILE A 122 11.74 9.13 -5.04
C ILE A 122 12.36 9.75 -3.78
N ASP A 123 12.55 11.07 -3.78
CA ASP A 123 13.10 11.80 -2.63
C ASP A 123 12.18 11.70 -1.41
N GLU A 124 10.87 11.93 -1.55
CA GLU A 124 9.89 11.75 -0.47
C GLU A 124 9.97 10.35 0.16
N ILE A 125 10.05 9.30 -0.66
CA ILE A 125 10.13 7.92 -0.17
C ILE A 125 11.49 7.66 0.52
N VAL A 126 12.59 8.22 0.00
CA VAL A 126 13.91 8.08 0.64
C VAL A 126 13.95 8.83 1.96
N HIS A 127 13.43 10.06 2.02
CA HIS A 127 13.29 10.85 3.23
C HIS A 127 12.50 10.07 4.29
N GLN A 128 11.32 9.55 3.92
CA GLN A 128 10.51 8.70 4.80
C GLN A 128 11.32 7.53 5.38
N ARG A 129 12.13 6.84 4.56
CA ARG A 129 12.97 5.72 5.02
C ARG A 129 14.12 6.16 5.93
N ARG A 130 14.74 7.31 5.66
CA ARG A 130 15.79 7.89 6.51
C ARG A 130 15.23 8.23 7.88
N VAL A 131 14.08 8.91 7.95
CA VAL A 131 13.40 9.21 9.22
C VAL A 131 13.02 7.91 9.94
N ALA A 132 12.45 6.93 9.25
CA ALA A 132 12.11 5.64 9.86
C ALA A 132 13.34 4.87 10.40
N ARG A 133 14.53 5.05 9.81
CA ARG A 133 15.78 4.49 10.32
C ARG A 133 16.25 5.24 11.57
N TYR A 134 16.18 6.57 11.55
CA TYR A 134 16.52 7.41 12.69
C TYR A 134 15.67 7.07 13.92
N LEU A 135 14.35 6.96 13.73
CA LEU A 135 13.45 6.52 14.81
C LEU A 135 13.80 5.10 15.29
N LYS A 136 14.19 4.20 14.37
CA LYS A 136 14.62 2.84 14.75
C LYS A 136 15.90 2.87 15.61
N SER A 137 16.86 3.74 15.31
CA SER A 137 18.08 3.88 16.12
C SER A 137 17.82 4.45 17.50
N GLN A 138 16.69 5.14 17.73
CA GLN A 138 16.28 5.59 19.06
C GLN A 138 15.49 4.52 19.83
N ALA A 139 14.66 3.74 19.12
CA ALA A 139 13.73 2.81 19.74
C ALA A 139 14.27 1.38 19.95
N VAL A 140 15.31 0.96 19.20
CA VAL A 140 15.82 -0.42 19.23
C VAL A 140 17.27 -0.43 19.74
N PRO A 141 17.57 -1.09 20.88
CA PRO A 141 18.90 -1.08 21.49
C PRO A 141 20.02 -1.52 20.54
N ALA A 142 19.81 -2.59 19.77
CA ALA A 142 20.80 -3.05 18.78
C ALA A 142 21.06 -2.02 17.66
N ALA A 143 20.05 -1.25 17.26
CA ALA A 143 20.21 -0.20 16.25
C ALA A 143 20.88 1.06 16.83
N ALA A 144 20.59 1.38 18.09
CA ALA A 144 21.28 2.43 18.84
C ALA A 144 22.76 2.12 19.02
N ALA A 145 23.11 0.87 19.38
CA ALA A 145 24.48 0.42 19.56
C ALA A 145 25.29 0.52 18.25
N LEU A 146 24.68 0.12 17.12
CA LEU A 146 25.28 0.32 15.81
C LEU A 146 25.48 1.81 15.49
N ALA A 147 24.49 2.66 15.75
CA ALA A 147 24.61 4.09 15.50
C ALA A 147 25.72 4.74 16.34
N HIS A 148 25.87 4.34 17.61
CA HIS A 148 26.96 4.76 18.49
C HIS A 148 28.33 4.26 17.96
N TYR A 149 28.42 3.01 17.51
CA TYR A 149 29.62 2.47 16.86
C TYR A 149 30.04 3.28 15.62
N TYR A 150 29.08 3.80 14.84
CA TYR A 150 29.34 4.69 13.71
C TYR A 150 29.61 6.16 14.11
N GLY A 151 29.75 6.47 15.39
CA GLY A 151 30.08 7.82 15.89
C GLY A 151 28.89 8.76 16.07
N SER A 152 27.66 8.26 16.12
CA SER A 152 26.49 9.09 16.46
C SER A 152 26.49 9.43 17.95
N THR A 153 26.22 10.69 18.31
CA THR A 153 26.06 11.17 19.70
C THR A 153 24.71 10.78 20.30
N LEU A 154 24.25 9.55 20.07
CA LEU A 154 23.07 9.02 20.76
C LEU A 154 23.49 8.58 22.17
N PRO A 155 22.60 8.67 23.17
CA PRO A 155 22.87 8.13 24.51
C PRO A 155 23.35 6.68 24.40
N GLN A 156 24.33 6.31 25.22
CA GLN A 156 24.81 4.93 25.28
C GLN A 156 23.61 4.02 25.56
N PRO A 157 23.32 3.05 24.68
CA PRO A 157 22.13 2.24 24.81
C PRO A 157 22.27 1.25 25.97
N ASP A 158 21.14 0.91 26.58
CA ASP A 158 21.06 -0.23 27.48
C ASP A 158 21.54 -1.51 26.77
N ALA A 159 22.11 -2.43 27.55
CA ALA A 159 22.52 -3.72 27.03
C ALA A 159 21.31 -4.41 26.34
N PRO A 160 21.50 -5.02 25.15
CA PRO A 160 20.40 -5.68 24.47
C PRO A 160 19.85 -6.80 25.37
N VAL A 161 18.55 -6.71 25.70
CA VAL A 161 17.85 -7.79 26.39
C VAL A 161 17.89 -9.03 25.49
N ALA A 162 18.24 -10.18 26.06
CA ALA A 162 18.23 -11.45 25.32
C ALA A 162 16.81 -11.72 24.80
N GLU A 163 16.59 -11.53 23.49
CA GLU A 163 15.32 -11.90 22.87
C GLU A 163 15.15 -13.41 22.98
N VAL A 164 13.92 -13.86 23.30
CA VAL A 164 13.58 -15.29 23.28
C VAL A 164 13.91 -15.83 21.89
N PRO A 165 14.79 -16.84 21.79
CA PRO A 165 15.23 -17.31 20.50
C PRO A 165 14.04 -17.87 19.71
N PRO A 166 14.06 -17.80 18.36
CA PRO A 166 12.90 -18.15 17.55
C PRO A 166 12.34 -19.55 17.81
N TRP A 167 13.19 -20.54 18.10
CA TRP A 167 12.78 -21.92 18.36
C TRP A 167 12.06 -22.11 19.71
N LEU A 168 12.13 -21.13 20.62
CA LEU A 168 11.39 -21.14 21.88
C LEU A 168 10.07 -20.37 21.81
N LYS A 169 9.66 -19.85 20.65
CA LYS A 169 8.36 -19.18 20.53
C LYS A 169 7.27 -20.19 20.19
N ALA A 170 6.20 -20.19 20.98
CA ALA A 170 5.05 -21.05 20.76
C ALA A 170 4.45 -20.82 19.37
N GLN A 171 4.06 -21.90 18.69
CA GLN A 171 3.27 -21.82 17.48
C GLN A 171 1.84 -21.38 17.82
N ALA A 172 1.63 -20.07 17.90
CA ALA A 172 0.35 -19.48 18.32
C ALA A 172 -0.79 -19.74 17.33
N SER A 173 -0.50 -19.90 16.03
CA SER A 173 -1.53 -20.18 15.02
C SER A 173 -1.08 -21.22 13.99
N ASP A 174 -2.04 -21.78 13.26
CA ASP A 174 -1.75 -22.73 12.19
C ASP A 174 -1.01 -22.07 11.02
N ASN A 175 -0.07 -22.80 10.43
CA ASN A 175 0.65 -22.36 9.22
C ASN A 175 -0.21 -22.43 7.94
N ARG A 176 -1.47 -22.83 8.05
CA ARG A 176 -2.39 -22.91 6.92
C ARG A 176 -2.57 -21.51 6.30
N PRO A 177 -2.54 -21.40 4.97
CA PRO A 177 -2.81 -20.12 4.32
C PRO A 177 -4.20 -19.66 4.73
N LEU A 178 -4.29 -18.43 5.26
CA LEU A 178 -5.59 -17.80 5.50
C LEU A 178 -6.25 -17.68 4.13
N THR A 179 -7.22 -18.55 3.85
CA THR A 179 -7.89 -18.61 2.55
C THR A 179 -8.55 -17.26 2.32
N ARG A 180 -8.09 -16.52 1.31
CA ARG A 180 -8.87 -15.41 0.77
C ARG A 180 -10.14 -16.03 0.22
N LEU A 181 -11.23 -15.83 0.91
CA LEU A 181 -12.56 -16.26 0.50
C LEU A 181 -12.82 -15.75 -0.93
N ARG A 182 -12.71 -16.66 -1.90
CA ARG A 182 -13.41 -16.51 -3.17
C ARG A 182 -14.90 -16.64 -2.84
N GLN A 183 -15.70 -15.71 -3.37
CA GLN A 183 -17.16 -15.60 -3.14
C GLN A 183 -17.97 -16.88 -3.45
N SER A 184 -17.36 -17.96 -3.99
CA SER A 184 -18.06 -19.17 -4.41
C SER A 184 -18.38 -20.16 -3.30
N THR A 185 -17.92 -19.97 -2.06
CA THR A 185 -18.35 -20.77 -0.90
C THR A 185 -19.28 -19.96 -0.01
N ARG A 186 -20.41 -19.53 -0.58
CA ARG A 186 -21.55 -18.99 0.19
C ARG A 186 -22.35 -20.07 0.93
N GLN A 187 -22.22 -21.34 0.53
CA GLN A 187 -22.99 -22.44 1.14
C GLN A 187 -22.19 -23.26 2.17
N ALA A 188 -20.90 -23.51 1.98
CA ALA A 188 -20.08 -24.26 2.94
C ALA A 188 -19.69 -23.49 4.22
N ALA A 189 -20.21 -22.28 4.41
CA ALA A 189 -19.80 -21.37 5.48
C ALA A 189 -20.91 -21.08 6.51
N GLN A 190 -22.09 -21.68 6.35
CA GLN A 190 -23.13 -21.68 7.37
C GLN A 190 -22.91 -22.76 8.45
N GLU A 191 -22.00 -23.71 8.22
CA GLU A 191 -21.75 -24.86 9.11
C GLU A 191 -20.44 -24.73 9.91
N GLY A 192 -20.00 -23.51 10.16
CA GLY A 192 -18.88 -23.24 11.06
C GLY A 192 -19.32 -23.08 12.52
N ILE A 193 -20.31 -23.84 12.99
CA ILE A 193 -20.36 -24.16 14.42
C ILE A 193 -19.05 -24.91 14.62
N VAL A 194 -18.09 -24.28 15.30
CA VAL A 194 -16.91 -24.98 15.77
C VAL A 194 -17.46 -26.12 16.61
N THR A 195 -17.43 -27.33 16.08
CA THR A 195 -17.55 -28.54 16.88
C THR A 195 -16.37 -28.49 17.81
N THR A 196 -16.58 -27.89 18.99
CA THR A 196 -15.71 -28.06 20.14
C THR A 196 -15.55 -29.55 20.29
N THR A 197 -14.39 -30.06 19.88
CA THR A 197 -13.97 -31.40 20.28
C THR A 197 -14.09 -31.44 21.80
N GLU A 198 -14.62 -32.55 22.30
CA GLU A 198 -14.90 -32.79 23.72
C GLU A 198 -13.72 -32.28 24.56
N ASN A 199 -13.98 -31.25 25.37
CA ASN A 199 -13.06 -30.54 26.28
C ASN A 199 -12.18 -29.37 25.78
N SER A 200 -12.57 -28.68 24.68
CA SER A 200 -11.93 -27.42 24.25
C SER A 200 -12.75 -26.16 24.61
N LEU A 201 -12.09 -25.14 25.17
CA LEU A 201 -12.71 -23.86 25.51
C LEU A 201 -12.47 -22.84 24.39
N ALA A 202 -13.56 -22.28 23.86
CA ALA A 202 -13.52 -21.25 22.83
C ALA A 202 -13.81 -19.86 23.41
N VAL A 203 -12.92 -18.92 23.14
CA VAL A 203 -13.08 -17.51 23.50
C VAL A 203 -12.90 -16.63 22.27
N TYR A 204 -13.63 -15.52 22.23
CA TYR A 204 -13.64 -14.56 21.12
C TYR A 204 -13.14 -13.24 21.66
N VAL A 205 -12.20 -12.62 20.94
CA VAL A 205 -11.62 -11.35 21.31
C VAL A 205 -11.80 -10.35 20.19
N ASP A 206 -12.00 -9.10 20.58
CA ASP A 206 -12.10 -7.98 19.65
C ASP A 206 -11.52 -6.71 20.29
N ALA A 207 -11.23 -5.72 19.47
CA ALA A 207 -10.76 -4.42 19.92
C ALA A 207 -11.36 -3.27 19.11
N ALA A 208 -11.87 -2.26 19.81
CA ALA A 208 -12.28 -1.01 19.19
C ALA A 208 -11.41 0.15 19.68
N THR A 209 -11.12 1.07 18.78
CA THR A 209 -10.42 2.31 19.10
C THR A 209 -11.29 3.49 18.73
N ASP A 210 -11.56 4.37 19.68
CA ASP A 210 -12.16 5.68 19.43
C ASP A 210 -11.20 6.78 19.88
N ASN A 211 -10.69 7.54 18.91
CA ASN A 211 -9.65 8.55 19.11
C ASN A 211 -8.41 8.00 19.84
N CYS A 212 -8.31 8.26 21.15
CA CYS A 212 -7.22 7.84 22.04
C CYS A 212 -7.72 6.91 23.17
N VAL A 213 -8.88 6.30 22.98
CA VAL A 213 -9.42 5.30 23.89
C VAL A 213 -9.46 3.95 23.18
N LEU A 214 -8.89 2.93 23.80
CA LEU A 214 -8.90 1.55 23.34
C LEU A 214 -9.81 0.74 24.25
N HIS A 215 -10.75 0.03 23.66
CA HIS A 215 -11.56 -0.99 24.31
C HIS A 215 -11.16 -2.35 23.78
N THR A 216 -10.94 -3.30 24.68
CA THR A 216 -10.73 -4.71 24.36
C THR A 216 -11.84 -5.52 25.00
N SER A 217 -12.31 -6.54 24.30
CA SER A 217 -13.32 -7.46 24.83
C SER A 217 -12.84 -8.90 24.74
N LEU A 218 -13.33 -9.69 25.69
CA LEU A 218 -13.25 -11.14 25.72
C LEU A 218 -14.67 -11.66 25.93
N VAL A 219 -15.14 -12.49 25.00
CA VAL A 219 -16.44 -13.16 25.08
C VAL A 219 -16.23 -14.67 25.05
N CYS A 220 -16.77 -15.37 26.06
CA CYS A 220 -16.83 -16.83 26.08
C CYS A 220 -18.30 -17.26 26.11
N PRO A 221 -18.86 -17.79 25.01
CA PRO A 221 -20.26 -18.23 24.98
C PRO A 221 -20.56 -19.37 25.96
N ALA A 222 -19.59 -20.24 26.23
CA ALA A 222 -19.75 -21.36 27.16
C ALA A 222 -19.79 -20.90 28.62
N GLN A 223 -19.16 -19.77 28.96
CA GLN A 223 -19.00 -19.28 30.33
C GLN A 223 -19.07 -17.75 30.35
N PRO A 224 -20.28 -17.17 30.46
CA PRO A 224 -20.48 -15.71 30.48
C PRO A 224 -19.76 -15.00 31.62
N GLU A 225 -19.49 -15.69 32.74
CA GLU A 225 -18.75 -15.15 33.90
C GLU A 225 -17.29 -14.79 33.58
N ILE A 226 -16.77 -15.29 32.46
CA ILE A 226 -15.41 -15.01 31.97
C ILE A 226 -15.38 -13.74 31.11
N GLN A 227 -16.54 -13.27 30.65
CA GLN A 227 -16.62 -12.07 29.83
C GLN A 227 -15.92 -10.90 30.53
N HIS A 228 -15.07 -10.21 29.78
CA HIS A 228 -14.26 -9.15 30.33
C HIS A 228 -14.07 -8.05 29.30
N ILE A 229 -14.13 -6.81 29.75
CA ILE A 229 -13.92 -5.61 28.93
C ILE A 229 -12.86 -4.77 29.64
N CYS A 230 -11.80 -4.42 28.93
CA CYS A 230 -10.81 -3.46 29.43
C CYS A 230 -10.90 -2.17 28.61
N SER A 231 -10.66 -1.05 29.29
CA SER A 231 -10.62 0.28 28.67
C SER A 231 -9.30 0.96 28.99
N TYR A 232 -8.66 1.52 27.97
CA TYR A 232 -7.37 2.20 28.09
C TYR A 232 -7.39 3.59 27.45
N VAL A 233 -6.65 4.53 28.05
CA VAL A 233 -6.24 5.78 27.40
C VAL A 233 -4.88 5.57 26.77
N THR A 234 -4.70 6.08 25.56
CA THR A 234 -3.43 6.08 24.83
C THR A 234 -2.98 7.50 24.57
N GLU A 235 -1.67 7.72 24.48
CA GLU A 235 -1.12 9.08 24.25
C GLU A 235 -1.38 9.60 22.82
N ALA A 236 -1.64 8.68 21.88
CA ALA A 236 -1.93 8.96 20.49
C ALA A 236 -2.91 7.92 19.92
N PRO A 237 -3.51 8.16 18.73
CA PRO A 237 -4.39 7.20 18.08
C PRO A 237 -3.74 5.82 17.91
N PHE A 238 -4.37 4.81 18.47
CA PHE A 238 -3.81 3.46 18.56
C PHE A 238 -4.01 2.70 17.24
N PRO A 239 -2.97 2.13 16.61
CA PRO A 239 -3.15 1.36 15.39
C PRO A 239 -4.01 0.12 15.63
N SER A 240 -4.96 -0.14 14.73
CA SER A 240 -5.84 -1.31 14.79
C SER A 240 -5.07 -2.63 15.00
N VAL A 241 -3.93 -2.88 14.34
CA VAL A 241 -3.15 -4.12 14.57
C VAL A 241 -2.68 -4.27 16.01
N LEU A 242 -2.26 -3.17 16.65
CA LEU A 242 -1.85 -3.20 18.06
C LEU A 242 -3.06 -3.36 18.98
N ALA A 243 -4.19 -2.72 18.66
CA ALA A 243 -5.45 -2.87 19.39
C ALA A 243 -5.87 -4.34 19.47
N GLU A 244 -5.89 -5.01 18.32
CA GLU A 244 -6.25 -6.43 18.17
C GLU A 244 -5.30 -7.36 18.93
N LEU A 245 -3.99 -7.08 18.87
CA LEU A 245 -3.00 -7.83 19.67
C LEU A 245 -3.18 -7.57 21.16
N THR A 246 -3.57 -6.36 21.56
CA THR A 246 -3.88 -6.03 22.96
C THR A 246 -5.08 -6.82 23.45
N ALA A 247 -6.14 -6.95 22.64
CA ALA A 247 -7.29 -7.79 22.99
C ALA A 247 -6.91 -9.27 23.14
N ILE A 248 -6.06 -9.80 22.26
CA ILE A 248 -5.54 -11.18 22.42
C ILE A 248 -4.74 -11.32 23.72
N ARG A 249 -3.85 -10.37 24.02
CA ARG A 249 -3.04 -10.37 25.25
C ARG A 249 -3.93 -10.32 26.50
N ASP A 250 -4.88 -9.40 26.53
CA ASP A 250 -5.78 -9.19 27.67
C ASP A 250 -6.67 -10.42 27.88
N GLY A 251 -7.23 -10.95 26.78
CA GLY A 251 -7.99 -12.19 26.78
C GLY A 251 -7.19 -13.35 27.37
N LEU A 252 -5.94 -13.55 26.94
CA LEU A 252 -5.07 -14.59 27.50
C LEU A 252 -4.73 -14.35 28.97
N THR A 253 -4.52 -13.11 29.39
CA THR A 253 -4.21 -12.77 30.78
C THR A 253 -5.38 -13.12 31.70
N VAL A 254 -6.61 -12.75 31.30
CA VAL A 254 -7.83 -13.13 32.01
C VAL A 254 -7.99 -14.65 32.05
N MET A 255 -7.77 -15.32 30.92
CA MET A 255 -7.87 -16.78 30.86
C MET A 255 -6.87 -17.45 31.79
N ILE A 256 -5.59 -17.09 31.77
CA ILE A 256 -4.58 -17.67 32.65
C ILE A 256 -4.97 -17.53 34.13
N SER A 257 -5.50 -16.37 34.53
CA SER A 257 -5.94 -16.16 35.93
C SER A 257 -7.14 -17.01 36.34
N LYS A 258 -7.98 -17.42 35.38
CA LYS A 258 -9.19 -18.23 35.61
C LYS A 258 -9.00 -19.70 35.26
N MET A 259 -7.89 -20.09 34.65
CA MET A 259 -7.68 -21.47 34.17
C MET A 259 -7.38 -22.45 35.28
N ASP A 260 -6.86 -22.01 36.43
CA ASP A 260 -6.64 -22.88 37.59
C ASP A 260 -7.94 -23.49 38.13
N SER A 261 -9.10 -22.86 37.85
CA SER A 261 -10.42 -23.40 38.21
C SER A 261 -11.13 -24.15 37.07
N LEU A 262 -10.54 -24.19 35.87
CA LEU A 262 -11.19 -24.64 34.63
C LEU A 262 -10.35 -25.71 33.94
N SER A 263 -10.59 -26.97 34.28
CA SER A 263 -9.89 -28.14 33.70
C SER A 263 -10.27 -28.39 32.23
N HIS A 264 -9.70 -27.62 31.29
CA HIS A 264 -9.86 -27.82 29.85
C HIS A 264 -8.56 -28.30 29.19
N ASP A 265 -8.69 -29.17 28.19
CA ASP A 265 -7.54 -29.73 27.48
C ASP A 265 -6.94 -28.76 26.48
N LYS A 266 -7.69 -27.73 26.05
CA LYS A 266 -7.25 -26.79 25.02
C LYS A 266 -8.01 -25.47 25.06
N LEU A 267 -7.29 -24.37 24.83
CA LEU A 267 -7.84 -23.02 24.68
C LEU A 267 -7.77 -22.56 23.22
N LEU A 268 -8.90 -22.14 22.66
CA LEU A 268 -9.05 -21.58 21.33
C LEU A 268 -9.44 -20.10 21.43
N VAL A 269 -8.55 -19.21 21.01
CA VAL A 269 -8.79 -17.76 20.96
C VAL A 269 -9.11 -17.37 19.53
N TYR A 270 -10.30 -16.82 19.30
CA TYR A 270 -10.78 -16.37 18.00
C TYR A 270 -10.69 -14.85 17.88
N THR A 271 -10.19 -14.38 16.73
CA THR A 271 -10.15 -12.96 16.34
C THR A 271 -10.54 -12.83 14.86
N ASP A 272 -11.16 -11.74 14.46
CA ASP A 272 -11.43 -11.45 13.05
C ASP A 272 -10.25 -10.74 12.34
N SER A 273 -9.21 -10.37 13.10
CA SER A 273 -8.05 -9.66 12.60
C SER A 273 -7.02 -10.58 11.93
N THR A 274 -7.11 -10.68 10.61
CA THR A 274 -6.08 -11.39 9.81
C THR A 274 -4.68 -10.81 9.97
N GLN A 275 -4.57 -9.53 10.37
CA GLN A 275 -3.27 -8.87 10.58
C GLN A 275 -2.65 -9.31 11.90
N ALA A 276 -3.41 -9.35 13.00
CA ALA A 276 -2.93 -9.85 14.29
C ALA A 276 -2.45 -11.30 14.20
N VAL A 277 -3.23 -12.18 13.55
CA VAL A 277 -2.84 -13.59 13.32
C VAL A 277 -1.56 -13.68 12.50
N ARG A 278 -1.36 -12.81 11.49
CA ARG A 278 -0.11 -12.79 10.71
C ARG A 278 1.08 -12.30 11.50
N GLU A 279 0.90 -11.34 12.40
CA GLU A 279 1.98 -10.87 13.28
C GLU A 279 2.40 -11.96 14.27
N LEU A 280 1.45 -12.71 14.85
CA LEU A 280 1.74 -13.85 15.75
C LEU A 280 2.39 -15.04 15.03
N ARG A 281 2.32 -15.12 13.71
CA ARG A 281 3.09 -16.10 12.91
C ARG A 281 4.56 -15.70 12.74
N LYS A 282 4.93 -14.44 12.99
CA LYS A 282 6.31 -13.97 12.79
C LYS A 282 7.16 -14.31 14.00
N VAL A 283 7.96 -15.36 13.86
CA VAL A 283 8.83 -15.86 14.91
C VAL A 283 10.15 -15.05 15.02
N THR A 284 10.66 -14.47 13.93
CA THR A 284 12.00 -13.83 13.91
C THR A 284 12.00 -12.32 14.11
N SER A 285 10.85 -11.65 14.04
CA SER A 285 10.76 -10.18 14.12
C SER A 285 9.44 -9.74 14.78
N SER A 286 9.07 -10.44 15.85
CA SER A 286 7.89 -10.09 16.65
C SER A 286 8.11 -8.74 17.33
N ILE A 287 7.03 -7.97 17.37
CA ILE A 287 6.90 -6.80 18.22
C ILE A 287 6.77 -7.24 19.68
N ASP A 288 6.90 -6.31 20.63
CA ASP A 288 7.00 -6.68 22.04
C ASP A 288 5.68 -7.27 22.52
N ILE A 289 4.54 -6.66 22.19
CA ILE A 289 3.22 -7.23 22.51
C ILE A 289 3.00 -8.64 21.94
N ALA A 290 3.50 -8.93 20.74
CA ALA A 290 3.41 -10.28 20.16
C ALA A 290 4.32 -11.26 20.92
N SER A 291 5.49 -10.79 21.38
CA SER A 291 6.42 -11.59 22.19
C SER A 291 5.82 -11.87 23.57
N ASP A 292 5.09 -10.91 24.15
CA ASP A 292 4.33 -11.06 25.39
C ASP A 292 3.24 -12.12 25.25
N ILE A 293 2.49 -12.09 24.14
CA ILE A 293 1.49 -13.12 23.83
C ILE A 293 2.14 -14.51 23.74
N HIS A 294 3.29 -14.65 23.08
CA HIS A 294 4.01 -15.93 23.06
C HIS A 294 4.43 -16.39 24.46
N ARG A 295 4.87 -15.46 25.33
CA ARG A 295 5.21 -15.77 26.72
C ARG A 295 3.97 -16.24 27.49
N LEU A 296 2.85 -15.53 27.38
CA LEU A 296 1.57 -15.91 28.00
C LEU A 296 1.10 -17.29 27.55
N ILE A 297 1.22 -17.60 26.25
CA ILE A 297 0.89 -18.93 25.72
C ILE A 297 1.75 -20.02 26.36
N HIS A 298 3.03 -19.77 26.62
CA HIS A 298 3.90 -20.73 27.31
C HIS A 298 3.60 -20.89 28.79
N SER A 299 3.12 -19.83 29.44
CA SER A 299 2.71 -19.86 30.84
C SER A 299 1.34 -20.52 31.06
N CYS A 300 0.60 -20.78 29.99
CA CYS A 300 -0.71 -21.43 30.06
C CYS A 300 -0.56 -22.93 30.35
N ALA A 301 -1.40 -23.45 31.26
CA ALA A 301 -1.40 -24.88 31.61
C ALA A 301 -1.87 -25.79 30.46
N CYS A 302 -2.69 -25.27 29.54
CA CYS A 302 -3.15 -26.02 28.37
C CYS A 302 -2.57 -25.45 27.06
N PRO A 303 -2.52 -26.26 25.99
CA PRO A 303 -2.24 -25.78 24.64
C PRO A 303 -3.19 -24.65 24.21
N VAL A 304 -2.62 -23.52 23.80
CA VAL A 304 -3.36 -22.37 23.27
C VAL A 304 -3.21 -22.28 21.74
N ARG A 305 -4.31 -21.95 21.05
CA ARG A 305 -4.32 -21.61 19.63
C ARG A 305 -5.11 -20.34 19.37
N VAL A 306 -4.49 -19.41 18.65
CA VAL A 306 -5.12 -18.20 18.11
C VAL A 306 -5.54 -18.45 16.68
N LEU A 307 -6.84 -18.35 16.42
CA LEU A 307 -7.48 -18.69 15.16
C LEU A 307 -8.21 -17.48 14.59
N TRP A 308 -8.21 -17.37 13.26
CA TRP A 308 -9.00 -16.37 12.57
C TRP A 308 -10.44 -16.85 12.41
N THR A 309 -11.41 -16.00 12.72
CA THR A 309 -12.83 -16.19 12.41
C THR A 309 -13.38 -15.05 11.57
N ARG A 310 -14.59 -15.21 11.02
CA ARG A 310 -15.28 -14.11 10.33
C ARG A 310 -15.93 -13.19 11.35
N ARG A 311 -15.90 -11.87 11.07
CA ARG A 311 -16.65 -10.85 11.83
C ARG A 311 -18.15 -11.18 11.96
N SER A 312 -18.73 -11.87 10.99
CA SER A 312 -20.16 -12.23 11.00
C SER A 312 -20.51 -13.43 11.89
N ALA A 313 -19.55 -14.04 12.59
CA ALA A 313 -19.84 -15.13 13.51
C ALA A 313 -20.56 -14.58 14.76
N PRO A 314 -21.64 -15.20 15.27
CA PRO A 314 -22.46 -14.63 16.35
C PRO A 314 -21.66 -14.20 17.59
N ALA A 315 -20.78 -15.08 18.10
CA ALA A 315 -19.94 -14.77 19.26
C ALA A 315 -18.86 -13.70 18.97
N GLN A 316 -18.43 -13.55 17.70
CA GLN A 316 -17.55 -12.45 17.31
C GLN A 316 -18.32 -11.13 17.22
N VAL A 317 -19.56 -11.14 16.74
CA VAL A 317 -20.43 -9.96 16.73
C VAL A 317 -20.70 -9.48 18.17
N GLU A 318 -20.86 -10.41 19.12
CA GLU A 318 -20.97 -10.09 20.53
C GLU A 318 -19.69 -9.45 21.08
N ALA A 319 -18.51 -9.98 20.73
CA ALA A 319 -17.23 -9.40 21.11
C ALA A 319 -17.01 -7.99 20.51
N ASP A 320 -17.35 -7.79 19.24
CA ASP A 320 -17.32 -6.49 18.54
C ASP A 320 -18.25 -5.49 19.24
N ALA A 321 -19.48 -5.89 19.55
CA ALA A 321 -20.44 -5.05 20.27
C ALA A 321 -19.95 -4.69 21.68
N ALA A 322 -19.35 -5.63 22.40
CA ALA A 322 -18.79 -5.42 23.74
C ALA A 322 -17.61 -4.42 23.75
N CYS A 323 -16.92 -4.22 22.62
CA CYS A 323 -15.87 -3.21 22.47
C CYS A 323 -16.41 -1.78 22.33
N HIS A 324 -17.73 -1.60 22.24
CA HIS A 324 -18.38 -0.29 22.15
C HIS A 324 -19.23 -0.04 23.40
N PRO A 325 -18.63 0.06 24.61
CA PRO A 325 -19.39 0.22 25.84
C PRO A 325 -20.12 1.56 25.88
N ALA A 326 -21.38 1.54 26.33
CA ALA A 326 -22.18 2.75 26.51
C ALA A 326 -21.64 3.68 27.61
N THR A 327 -20.82 3.15 28.53
CA THR A 327 -20.18 3.91 29.61
C THR A 327 -18.76 3.41 29.80
N VAL A 328 -17.78 4.32 29.72
CA VAL A 328 -16.38 4.01 29.96
C VAL A 328 -16.07 4.26 31.44
N GLN A 329 -15.75 3.20 32.18
CA GLN A 329 -15.27 3.34 33.56
C GLN A 329 -13.73 3.48 33.57
N HIS A 330 -13.25 4.59 34.14
CA HIS A 330 -11.84 4.92 34.47
C HIS A 330 -10.76 4.21 33.62
N PRO A 331 -10.52 4.66 32.38
CA PRO A 331 -9.60 4.00 31.48
C PRO A 331 -8.15 4.09 31.97
N LEU A 332 -7.44 2.95 31.95
CA LEU A 332 -6.04 2.85 32.38
C LEU A 332 -5.10 3.42 31.31
N LEU A 333 -3.97 4.03 31.70
CA LEU A 333 -2.99 4.49 30.70
C LEU A 333 -2.24 3.29 30.10
N LEU A 334 -2.41 3.05 28.80
CA LEU A 334 -1.65 2.04 28.05
C LEU A 334 -0.44 2.69 27.38
N ARG A 335 0.74 2.46 27.94
CA ARG A 335 2.02 2.88 27.35
C ARG A 335 2.58 1.77 26.47
N LEU A 336 2.90 2.11 25.22
CA LEU A 336 3.58 1.21 24.30
C LEU A 336 5.07 1.14 24.62
N SER A 337 5.67 -0.02 24.38
CA SER A 337 7.12 -0.11 24.37
C SER A 337 7.71 0.79 23.27
N PRO A 338 8.98 1.18 23.35
CA PRO A 338 9.64 1.92 22.26
C PRO A 338 9.57 1.19 20.91
N LYS A 339 9.69 -0.15 20.89
CA LYS A 339 9.64 -0.98 19.66
C LYS A 339 8.24 -1.01 19.06
N ASP A 340 7.20 -1.02 19.89
CA ASP A 340 5.81 -1.02 19.45
C ASP A 340 5.38 0.37 18.97
N SER A 341 5.82 1.41 19.69
CA SER A 341 5.66 2.82 19.30
C SER A 341 6.29 3.10 17.92
N LEU A 342 7.42 2.47 17.61
CA LEU A 342 8.07 2.58 16.30
C LEU A 342 7.17 2.11 15.15
N LEU A 343 6.29 1.11 15.35
CA LEU A 343 5.34 0.71 14.32
C LEU A 343 4.31 1.81 14.05
N VAL A 344 3.77 2.41 15.12
CA VAL A 344 2.84 3.55 15.05
C VAL A 344 3.48 4.66 14.22
N HIS A 345 4.71 5.04 14.58
CA HIS A 345 5.42 6.15 13.94
C HIS A 345 5.72 5.85 12.47
N LYS A 346 6.13 4.62 12.15
CA LYS A 346 6.37 4.21 10.75
C LYS A 346 5.10 4.24 9.91
N GLU A 347 3.96 3.86 10.48
CA GLU A 347 2.69 3.92 9.77
C GLU A 347 2.22 5.37 9.58
N THR A 348 2.35 6.22 10.60
CA THR A 348 2.11 7.66 10.48
C THR A 348 3.00 8.28 9.40
N LEU A 349 4.29 7.96 9.36
CA LEU A 349 5.20 8.42 8.32
C LEU A 349 4.79 7.95 6.92
N ARG A 350 4.31 6.70 6.78
CA ARG A 350 3.77 6.21 5.49
C ARG A 350 2.53 6.98 5.07
N ARG A 351 1.63 7.28 6.01
CA ARG A 351 0.40 8.04 5.75
C ARG A 351 0.72 9.49 5.37
N SER A 352 1.58 10.17 6.13
CA SER A 352 1.99 11.54 5.82
C SER A 352 2.72 11.62 4.49
N THR A 353 3.62 10.68 4.19
CA THR A 353 4.28 10.62 2.88
C THR A 353 3.26 10.40 1.76
N ARG A 354 2.30 9.48 1.92
CA ARG A 354 1.22 9.29 0.93
C ARG A 354 0.36 10.54 0.75
N ALA A 355 0.17 11.34 1.79
CA ALA A 355 -0.60 12.59 1.72
C ALA A 355 0.10 13.69 0.90
N LEU A 356 1.41 13.55 0.65
CA LEU A 356 2.15 14.44 -0.27
C LEU A 356 1.83 14.18 -1.75
N ILE A 357 1.18 13.06 -2.07
CA ILE A 357 0.71 12.80 -3.43
C ILE A 357 -0.39 13.82 -3.75
N PRO A 358 -0.27 14.61 -4.84
CA PRO A 358 -1.31 15.54 -5.23
C PRO A 358 -2.68 14.84 -5.36
N PRO A 359 -3.77 15.44 -4.84
CA PRO A 359 -5.09 14.83 -4.91
C PRO A 359 -5.50 14.64 -6.37
N ARG A 360 -6.09 13.47 -6.68
CA ARG A 360 -6.73 13.24 -7.97
C ARG A 360 -8.14 13.83 -7.92
N GLY A 361 -8.54 14.56 -8.96
CA GLY A 361 -9.87 15.17 -9.05
C GLY A 361 -11.02 14.16 -8.96
N SER A 362 -11.20 13.31 -9.98
CA SER A 362 -12.20 12.24 -9.94
C SER A 362 -11.61 10.90 -10.40
N ASP A 363 -11.94 9.84 -9.65
CA ASP A 363 -11.50 8.50 -10.02
C ASP A 363 -12.14 8.03 -11.33
N LEU A 364 -11.41 7.18 -12.04
CA LEU A 364 -11.96 6.53 -13.23
C LEU A 364 -13.00 5.47 -12.78
N PRO A 365 -14.11 5.34 -13.52
CA PRO A 365 -15.08 4.29 -13.28
C PRO A 365 -14.47 2.87 -13.27
N GLY A 366 -15.07 1.97 -12.50
CA GLY A 366 -14.67 0.57 -12.44
C GLY A 366 -15.06 -0.22 -13.71
N GLY A 367 -14.38 -1.34 -13.96
CA GLY A 367 -14.72 -2.26 -15.05
C GLY A 367 -14.36 -1.76 -16.45
N LEU A 368 -13.46 -0.77 -16.56
CA LEU A 368 -12.91 -0.30 -17.82
C LEU A 368 -11.77 -1.20 -18.30
N THR A 369 -11.73 -1.44 -19.60
CA THR A 369 -10.55 -2.00 -20.26
C THR A 369 -9.40 -0.98 -20.22
N ARG A 370 -8.18 -1.47 -20.42
CA ARG A 370 -6.97 -0.63 -20.42
C ARG A 370 -7.07 0.52 -21.44
N ARG A 371 -7.59 0.26 -22.64
CA ARG A 371 -7.76 1.26 -23.69
C ARG A 371 -8.77 2.34 -23.29
N GLU A 372 -9.89 1.94 -22.68
CA GLU A 372 -10.90 2.86 -22.16
C GLU A 372 -10.36 3.70 -21.01
N GLU A 373 -9.61 3.11 -20.07
CA GLU A 373 -8.94 3.86 -18.99
C GLU A 373 -8.04 4.96 -19.54
N VAL A 374 -7.23 4.64 -20.55
CA VAL A 374 -6.29 5.60 -21.14
C VAL A 374 -7.03 6.69 -21.91
N ALA A 375 -8.01 6.33 -22.72
CA ALA A 375 -8.80 7.30 -23.48
C ALA A 375 -9.51 8.27 -22.54
N LEU A 376 -10.25 7.75 -21.55
CA LEU A 376 -10.99 8.57 -20.60
C LEU A 376 -10.06 9.45 -19.75
N ARG A 377 -8.92 8.92 -19.30
CA ARG A 377 -7.92 9.72 -18.57
C ARG A 377 -7.37 10.87 -19.42
N ARG A 378 -7.00 10.61 -20.66
CA ARG A 378 -6.47 11.65 -21.57
C ARG A 378 -7.49 12.74 -21.84
N ILE A 379 -8.77 12.36 -21.96
CA ILE A 379 -9.89 13.31 -22.11
C ILE A 379 -10.01 14.19 -20.87
N ARG A 380 -10.15 13.58 -19.68
CA ARG A 380 -10.34 14.31 -18.41
C ARG A 380 -9.18 15.23 -18.05
N VAL A 381 -7.96 14.86 -18.45
CA VAL A 381 -6.74 15.62 -18.17
C VAL A 381 -6.44 16.66 -19.27
N GLY A 382 -7.17 16.65 -20.39
CA GLY A 382 -6.86 17.52 -21.53
C GLY A 382 -5.53 17.17 -22.20
N ALA A 383 -5.11 15.90 -22.14
CA ALA A 383 -3.84 15.41 -22.69
C ALA A 383 -4.03 14.39 -23.83
N ALA A 384 -5.15 14.50 -24.55
CA ALA A 384 -5.41 13.75 -25.77
C ALA A 384 -4.50 14.23 -26.91
N LEU A 385 -3.98 13.32 -27.74
CA LEU A 385 -3.09 13.68 -28.86
C LEU A 385 -3.91 14.10 -30.10
N THR A 386 -4.65 15.19 -29.98
CA THR A 386 -5.56 15.66 -31.02
C THR A 386 -4.80 16.19 -32.25
N PRO A 387 -5.46 16.36 -33.42
CA PRO A 387 -4.83 16.97 -34.58
C PRO A 387 -4.27 18.37 -34.29
N ALA A 388 -4.94 19.17 -33.43
CA ALA A 388 -4.43 20.48 -32.99
C ALA A 388 -3.07 20.37 -32.31
N ILE A 389 -2.92 19.42 -31.39
CA ILE A 389 -1.64 19.19 -30.71
C ILE A 389 -0.59 18.68 -31.71
N ARG A 390 -0.96 17.75 -32.60
CA ARG A 390 -0.05 17.21 -33.61
C ARG A 390 0.41 18.27 -34.61
N ALA A 391 -0.43 19.24 -34.95
CA ALA A 391 -0.09 20.33 -35.85
C ALA A 391 1.01 21.26 -35.28
N THR A 392 1.14 21.35 -33.94
CA THR A 392 2.24 22.10 -33.31
C THR A 392 3.60 21.42 -33.42
N TRP A 393 3.65 20.14 -33.83
CA TRP A 393 4.90 19.39 -33.93
C TRP A 393 5.54 19.61 -35.29
N THR A 394 6.51 20.52 -35.33
CA THR A 394 7.20 20.98 -36.54
C THR A 394 8.20 19.99 -37.16
N SER A 395 8.41 18.79 -36.59
CA SER A 395 9.58 17.95 -36.94
C SER A 395 9.32 16.43 -36.92
N GLY A 396 8.19 15.98 -37.49
CA GLY A 396 7.88 14.56 -37.62
C GLY A 396 8.12 13.99 -39.02
N ALA A 397 8.36 12.68 -39.13
CA ALA A 397 8.47 11.97 -40.41
C ALA A 397 7.15 11.90 -41.20
N GLN A 398 6.02 12.31 -40.60
CA GLN A 398 4.73 12.45 -41.27
C GLN A 398 4.36 13.94 -41.36
N PRO A 399 3.79 14.38 -42.49
CA PRO A 399 3.30 15.75 -42.60
C PRO A 399 2.27 16.01 -41.49
N PRO A 400 2.31 17.18 -40.85
CA PRO A 400 1.34 17.54 -39.83
C PRO A 400 -0.07 17.54 -40.45
N PRO A 401 -1.11 17.15 -39.68
CA PRO A 401 -2.47 17.25 -40.17
C PRO A 401 -2.77 18.72 -40.51
N THR A 402 -3.38 18.95 -41.67
CA THR A 402 -3.78 20.30 -42.12
C THR A 402 -5.22 20.62 -41.73
N THR A 403 -6.08 19.60 -41.68
CA THR A 403 -7.50 19.71 -41.31
C THR A 403 -7.91 18.67 -40.27
N CYS A 404 -9.11 18.87 -39.72
CA CYS A 404 -9.78 17.88 -38.89
C CYS A 404 -10.08 16.60 -39.71
N PRO A 405 -9.86 15.39 -39.16
CA PRO A 405 -10.09 14.14 -39.88
C PRO A 405 -11.57 13.86 -40.18
N PHE A 406 -12.49 14.64 -39.61
CA PHE A 406 -13.94 14.45 -39.75
C PHE A 406 -14.64 15.64 -40.41
N CYS A 407 -13.99 16.80 -40.58
CA CYS A 407 -14.61 17.99 -41.16
C CYS A 407 -13.58 18.93 -41.78
N VAL A 408 -14.03 20.05 -42.34
CA VAL A 408 -13.18 21.04 -43.03
C VAL A 408 -12.44 22.01 -42.10
N ALA A 409 -12.64 21.93 -40.79
CA ALA A 409 -11.95 22.82 -39.84
C ALA A 409 -10.43 22.63 -39.91
N PRO A 410 -9.63 23.71 -39.74
CA PRO A 410 -8.18 23.61 -39.72
C PRO A 410 -7.71 22.75 -38.54
N ALA A 411 -6.57 22.06 -38.70
CA ALA A 411 -6.09 21.14 -37.67
C ALA A 411 -5.85 21.83 -36.32
N THR A 412 -5.42 23.10 -36.32
CA THR A 412 -5.22 23.93 -35.11
C THR A 412 -6.50 24.08 -34.27
N GLU A 413 -7.67 24.01 -34.90
CA GLU A 413 -8.98 24.10 -34.23
C GLU A 413 -9.56 22.74 -33.84
N ALA A 414 -8.95 21.64 -34.31
CA ALA A 414 -9.36 20.27 -33.97
C ALA A 414 -8.88 19.87 -32.56
N THR A 415 -9.32 20.62 -31.55
CA THR A 415 -9.10 20.37 -30.13
C THR A 415 -10.02 19.26 -29.62
N LEU A 416 -9.86 18.86 -28.36
CA LEU A 416 -10.74 17.90 -27.71
C LEU A 416 -12.19 18.42 -27.66
N ASP A 417 -12.37 19.71 -27.38
CA ASP A 417 -13.68 20.36 -27.36
C ASP A 417 -14.33 20.40 -28.75
N HIS A 418 -13.54 20.58 -29.80
CA HIS A 418 -14.04 20.41 -31.16
C HIS A 418 -14.50 18.98 -31.41
N LEU A 419 -13.61 17.99 -31.21
CA LEU A 419 -13.89 16.59 -31.53
C LEU A 419 -15.07 16.03 -30.73
N LEU A 420 -15.19 16.37 -29.45
CA LEU A 420 -16.26 15.87 -28.58
C LEU A 420 -17.50 16.78 -28.58
N GLY A 421 -17.35 18.10 -28.77
CA GLY A 421 -18.42 19.09 -28.56
C GLY A 421 -19.03 19.72 -29.81
N THR A 422 -18.21 20.14 -30.79
CA THR A 422 -18.69 21.01 -31.90
C THR A 422 -18.44 20.49 -33.31
N CYS A 423 -17.67 19.41 -33.49
CA CYS A 423 -17.31 18.90 -34.82
C CYS A 423 -18.55 18.51 -35.65
N PRO A 424 -18.78 19.12 -36.84
CA PRO A 424 -19.99 18.86 -37.63
C PRO A 424 -20.01 17.43 -38.20
N GLY A 425 -18.87 16.89 -38.61
CA GLY A 425 -18.78 15.51 -39.12
C GLY A 425 -19.09 14.43 -38.09
N LEU A 426 -19.05 14.76 -36.80
CA LEU A 426 -19.39 13.85 -35.70
C LEU A 426 -20.78 14.13 -35.11
N HIS A 427 -21.52 15.11 -35.63
CA HIS A 427 -22.79 15.56 -35.07
C HIS A 427 -23.82 14.42 -34.97
N GLN A 428 -24.04 13.68 -36.05
CA GLN A 428 -25.05 12.62 -36.07
C GLN A 428 -24.73 11.48 -35.09
N ALA A 429 -23.46 11.07 -34.97
CA ALA A 429 -23.03 10.06 -34.01
C ALA A 429 -23.18 10.56 -32.57
N ARG A 430 -22.72 11.79 -32.29
CA ARG A 430 -22.85 12.42 -30.98
C ARG A 430 -24.30 12.53 -30.53
N THR A 431 -25.20 13.00 -31.41
CA THR A 431 -26.63 13.13 -31.11
C THR A 431 -27.29 11.78 -30.84
N ARG A 432 -26.85 10.68 -31.49
CA ARG A 432 -27.33 9.33 -31.18
C ARG A 432 -26.93 8.85 -29.78
N HIS A 433 -25.66 9.03 -29.39
CA HIS A 433 -25.16 8.60 -28.08
C HIS A 433 -25.64 9.47 -26.91
N LEU A 434 -26.02 10.71 -27.18
CA LEU A 434 -26.63 11.61 -26.20
C LEU A 434 -28.17 11.52 -26.18
N ARG A 435 -28.79 10.76 -27.10
CA ARG A 435 -30.24 10.63 -27.21
C ARG A 435 -30.77 9.92 -25.96
N GLY A 436 -31.76 10.53 -25.29
CA GLY A 436 -32.37 9.99 -24.07
C GLY A 436 -31.78 10.51 -22.75
N LEU A 437 -30.84 11.46 -22.79
CA LEU A 437 -30.17 11.98 -21.58
C LEU A 437 -30.51 13.44 -21.24
N HIS A 438 -31.36 14.12 -22.01
CA HIS A 438 -31.60 15.57 -21.90
C HIS A 438 -30.32 16.44 -22.01
N HIS A 439 -29.23 15.91 -22.58
CA HIS A 439 -27.97 16.63 -22.74
C HIS A 439 -27.86 17.14 -24.18
N HIS A 440 -27.49 18.41 -24.35
CA HIS A 440 -27.35 19.03 -25.66
C HIS A 440 -25.88 19.04 -26.09
N PRO A 441 -25.56 18.54 -27.30
CA PRO A 441 -24.21 18.62 -27.82
C PRO A 441 -23.81 20.09 -28.04
N GLY A 442 -22.74 20.53 -27.37
CA GLY A 442 -22.16 21.88 -27.53
C GLY A 442 -22.21 22.77 -26.28
N ARG A 443 -22.90 22.38 -25.21
CA ARG A 443 -22.86 23.09 -23.92
C ARG A 443 -21.68 22.57 -23.05
N PRO A 444 -20.77 23.45 -22.57
CA PRO A 444 -19.66 23.02 -21.70
C PRO A 444 -20.06 22.20 -20.45
N PRO A 445 -21.20 22.51 -19.76
CA PRO A 445 -21.69 21.69 -18.65
C PRO A 445 -22.03 20.25 -19.05
N ASP A 446 -22.59 20.05 -20.24
CA ASP A 446 -23.02 18.74 -20.72
C ASP A 446 -21.82 17.88 -21.15
N LEU A 447 -20.78 18.50 -21.73
CA LEU A 447 -19.50 17.83 -22.02
C LEU A 447 -18.79 17.38 -20.73
N THR A 448 -18.83 18.22 -19.70
CA THR A 448 -18.26 17.88 -18.38
C THR A 448 -19.02 16.70 -17.74
N ARG A 449 -20.35 16.69 -17.83
CA ARG A 449 -21.17 15.55 -17.37
C ARG A 449 -20.90 14.27 -18.17
N TRP A 450 -20.63 14.38 -19.46
CA TRP A 450 -20.33 13.21 -20.30
C TRP A 450 -18.96 12.59 -20.01
N THR A 451 -17.98 13.43 -19.64
CA THR A 451 -16.59 13.03 -19.38
C THR A 451 -16.33 12.64 -17.92
N HIS A 452 -16.91 13.36 -16.95
CA HIS A 452 -16.72 13.12 -15.52
C HIS A 452 -17.90 12.43 -14.83
N GLY A 453 -19.10 12.44 -15.43
CA GLY A 453 -20.32 11.89 -14.85
C GLY A 453 -20.58 10.40 -15.15
N PRO A 454 -21.80 9.91 -14.86
CA PRO A 454 -22.14 8.49 -14.96
C PRO A 454 -22.17 7.97 -16.41
N LEU A 455 -22.21 8.87 -17.39
CA LEU A 455 -22.43 8.59 -18.81
C LEU A 455 -21.17 8.17 -19.59
N HIS A 456 -20.08 7.88 -18.88
CA HIS A 456 -18.79 7.49 -19.47
C HIS A 456 -18.87 6.32 -20.46
N ARG A 457 -19.81 5.36 -20.30
CA ARG A 457 -19.99 4.24 -21.23
C ARG A 457 -20.45 4.69 -22.61
N GLN A 458 -21.36 5.66 -22.69
CA GLN A 458 -21.82 6.22 -23.97
C GLN A 458 -20.70 7.02 -24.63
N LEU A 459 -19.90 7.76 -23.86
CA LEU A 459 -18.72 8.46 -24.38
C LEU A 459 -17.74 7.45 -25.00
N LEU A 460 -17.46 6.35 -24.31
CA LEU A 460 -16.57 5.32 -24.81
C LEU A 460 -17.13 4.61 -26.06
N ALA A 461 -18.44 4.33 -26.10
CA ALA A 461 -19.11 3.79 -27.27
C ALA A 461 -19.04 4.75 -28.47
N PHE A 462 -19.28 6.04 -28.24
CA PHE A 462 -19.11 7.10 -29.25
C PHE A 462 -17.67 7.14 -29.79
N ILE A 463 -16.68 7.11 -28.90
CA ILE A 463 -15.26 7.13 -29.28
C ILE A 463 -14.88 5.89 -30.10
N GLN A 464 -15.46 4.74 -29.76
CA GLN A 464 -15.22 3.49 -30.47
C GLN A 464 -15.85 3.50 -31.87
N GLU A 465 -17.12 3.90 -31.98
CA GLU A 465 -17.84 3.97 -33.26
C GLU A 465 -17.16 4.92 -34.25
N THR A 466 -16.80 6.11 -33.77
CA THR A 466 -16.21 7.19 -34.60
C THR A 466 -14.72 7.00 -34.85
N LYS A 467 -14.11 5.98 -34.24
CA LYS A 467 -12.65 5.75 -34.24
C LYS A 467 -11.83 6.91 -33.68
N LEU A 468 -12.43 7.76 -32.83
CA LEU A 468 -11.77 8.91 -32.19
C LEU A 468 -10.56 8.52 -31.33
N PHE A 469 -10.47 7.28 -30.85
CA PHE A 469 -9.33 6.77 -30.08
C PHE A 469 -7.98 6.89 -30.81
N LEU A 470 -7.97 7.05 -32.15
CA LEU A 470 -6.75 7.30 -32.92
C LEU A 470 -6.16 8.69 -32.64
N PHE A 471 -7.00 9.62 -32.18
CA PHE A 471 -6.68 11.02 -31.90
C PHE A 471 -6.77 11.35 -30.40
N ILE A 472 -7.00 10.33 -29.56
CA ILE A 472 -7.03 10.41 -28.09
C ILE A 472 -5.92 9.52 -27.52
#